data_AF-A0A969K650-F1
#
_entry.id   AF-A0A969K650-F1
#
_cell.length_a   1.000
_cell.length_b   1.000
_cell.length_c   1.000
_cell.angle_alpha   90.00
_cell.angle_beta   90.00
_cell.angle_gamma   90.00
#
_symmetry.space_group_name_H-M   'P 1'
#
loop_
_entity.id
_entity.type
_entity.pdbx_description
1 polymer ?
#
loop_
_entity_poly.entity_id
_entity_poly.type
_entity_poly.pdbx_seq_one_letter_code
_entity_poly.pdbx_strand_id
1 'polypeptide(L)'
;MVSTANSGGFASIRTRSITPPLDLRGIEPSDTNQANDPGANTGIKLRLTGDGNRYKFILRDRDSWDGIAHCYSFETQRDTPMTVRIPFADCVPTFRAKSVPDCPRLDGQTIAAFQFMLSKFEYDQRLNPSFQPGAFRLLIESIAAYRAVPVAPILMVGESAAIAIARTALGDRATDLGLDQLDLNTAIVTIPRNEHHPTDTLDAIVRHLKQS
;
A
#
# COMPACT_ATOMS: atom_id res chain seq x y z
N MET A 1 21.63 -9.86 -22.08
CA MET A 1 22.43 -10.48 -20.99
C MET A 1 23.03 -9.38 -20.14
N VAL A 2 23.23 -9.62 -18.85
CA VAL A 2 23.97 -8.74 -17.93
C VAL A 2 25.34 -9.37 -17.63
N SER A 3 26.39 -8.57 -17.52
CA SER A 3 27.76 -9.03 -17.23
C SER A 3 28.36 -8.20 -16.11
N THR A 4 29.24 -8.79 -15.31
CA THR A 4 30.05 -8.12 -14.29
C THR A 4 31.41 -7.65 -14.79
N ALA A 5 31.76 -7.93 -16.05
CA ALA A 5 32.98 -7.42 -16.67
C ALA A 5 32.94 -5.89 -16.81
N ASN A 6 34.10 -5.24 -16.85
CA ASN A 6 34.27 -3.80 -17.09
C ASN A 6 33.42 -2.89 -16.19
N SER A 7 33.40 -3.18 -14.88
CA SER A 7 32.59 -2.44 -13.90
C SER A 7 31.08 -2.47 -14.19
N GLY A 8 30.63 -3.47 -14.94
CA GLY A 8 29.23 -3.72 -15.24
C GLY A 8 28.46 -4.26 -14.03
N GLY A 9 27.38 -4.97 -14.31
CA GLY A 9 26.54 -5.62 -13.30
C GLY A 9 25.16 -5.00 -13.20
N PHE A 10 24.72 -4.22 -14.18
CA PHE A 10 23.33 -3.78 -14.24
C PHE A 10 22.79 -3.79 -15.66
N ALA A 11 21.48 -3.92 -15.79
CA ALA A 11 20.72 -3.71 -17.01
C ALA A 11 19.44 -2.99 -16.62
N SER A 12 19.08 -1.95 -17.38
CA SER A 12 17.92 -1.13 -17.03
C SER A 12 17.21 -0.60 -18.26
N ILE A 13 15.89 -0.47 -18.13
CA ILE A 13 15.02 0.16 -19.11
C ILE A 13 14.22 1.26 -18.40
N ARG A 14 14.11 2.43 -19.03
CA ARG A 14 13.36 3.58 -18.52
C ARG A 14 12.38 4.02 -19.61
N THR A 15 11.18 4.43 -19.21
CA THR A 15 10.25 5.10 -20.13
C THR A 15 10.85 6.40 -20.63
N ARG A 16 10.36 6.91 -21.76
CA ARG A 16 10.56 8.35 -22.05
C ARG A 16 9.94 9.17 -20.93
N SER A 17 10.43 10.38 -20.75
CA SER A 17 9.80 11.33 -19.83
C SER A 17 8.36 11.58 -20.24
N ILE A 18 7.46 11.52 -19.27
CA ILE A 18 6.03 11.69 -19.44
C ILE A 18 5.74 13.17 -19.26
N THR A 19 5.12 13.77 -20.28
CA THR A 19 4.82 15.20 -20.30
C THR A 19 3.39 15.43 -20.78
N PRO A 20 2.52 16.04 -19.96
CA PRO A 20 2.75 16.42 -18.56
C PRO A 20 2.97 15.19 -17.66
N PRO A 21 3.68 15.31 -16.51
CA PRO A 21 3.82 14.22 -15.55
C PRO A 21 2.47 13.67 -15.10
N LEU A 22 2.43 12.39 -14.74
CA LEU A 22 1.21 11.73 -14.27
C LEU A 22 0.90 12.09 -12.81
N ASP A 23 -0.36 12.39 -12.53
CA ASP A 23 -0.90 12.43 -11.16
C ASP A 23 -1.58 11.10 -10.84
N LEU A 24 -0.98 10.35 -9.91
CA LEU A 24 -1.42 9.01 -9.51
C LEU A 24 -2.11 8.99 -8.13
N ARG A 25 -2.41 10.15 -7.53
CA ARG A 25 -3.01 10.24 -6.19
C ARG A 25 -4.44 9.71 -6.11
N GLY A 26 -5.13 9.57 -7.26
CA GLY A 26 -6.59 9.41 -7.32
C GLY A 26 -7.11 8.21 -8.10
N ILE A 27 -6.27 7.25 -8.51
CA ILE A 27 -6.73 6.16 -9.39
C ILE A 27 -7.43 5.06 -8.58
N GLU A 28 -8.73 4.88 -8.83
CA GLU A 28 -9.54 3.77 -8.29
C GLU A 28 -8.94 2.42 -8.69
N PRO A 29 -8.97 1.41 -7.81
CA PRO A 29 -8.50 0.08 -8.18
C PRO A 29 -9.37 -0.51 -9.28
N SER A 30 -8.76 -0.89 -10.41
CA SER A 30 -9.43 -1.71 -11.44
C SER A 30 -9.63 -3.18 -11.02
N ASP A 31 -9.02 -3.60 -9.91
CA ASP A 31 -9.24 -4.92 -9.29
C ASP A 31 -9.66 -4.74 -7.83
N THR A 32 -10.94 -4.97 -7.54
CA THR A 32 -11.58 -4.79 -6.23
C THR A 32 -11.33 -5.92 -5.23
N ASN A 33 -10.56 -6.96 -5.58
CA ASN A 33 -10.55 -8.21 -4.81
C ASN A 33 -9.26 -8.49 -4.01
N GLN A 34 -8.76 -7.54 -3.21
CA GLN A 34 -7.94 -7.88 -2.02
C GLN A 34 -7.69 -6.67 -1.11
N ALA A 35 -8.63 -6.40 -0.22
CA ALA A 35 -8.48 -5.51 0.92
C ALA A 35 -8.03 -6.35 2.12
N ASN A 36 -6.79 -6.18 2.60
CA ASN A 36 -6.32 -6.64 3.92
C ASN A 36 -4.94 -6.07 4.31
N ASP A 37 -4.44 -5.01 3.65
CA ASP A 37 -3.18 -4.36 4.02
C ASP A 37 -3.44 -2.89 4.41
N PRO A 38 -3.33 -2.52 5.70
CA PRO A 38 -3.62 -1.18 6.20
C PRO A 38 -2.48 -0.16 6.01
N GLY A 39 -1.32 -0.56 5.48
CA GLY A 39 -0.12 0.29 5.46
C GLY A 39 0.07 1.18 4.23
N ALA A 40 -0.61 0.92 3.12
CA ALA A 40 -0.29 1.54 1.84
C ALA A 40 -1.51 1.81 0.96
N ASN A 41 -2.16 2.95 1.23
CA ASN A 41 -3.39 3.31 0.54
C ASN A 41 -3.21 3.70 -0.93
N THR A 42 -1.98 3.89 -1.44
CA THR A 42 -1.70 4.19 -2.86
C THR A 42 -0.37 3.60 -3.32
N GLY A 43 -0.30 3.22 -4.59
CA GLY A 43 0.94 2.69 -5.16
C GLY A 43 0.81 2.20 -6.60
N ILE A 44 1.83 1.43 -7.03
CA ILE A 44 1.87 0.75 -8.33
C ILE A 44 1.66 -0.75 -8.13
N LYS A 45 0.78 -1.35 -8.92
CA LYS A 45 0.57 -2.78 -9.05
C LYS A 45 1.22 -3.23 -10.36
N LEU A 46 2.10 -4.21 -10.27
CA LEU A 46 2.73 -4.87 -11.40
C LEU A 46 2.18 -6.28 -11.55
N ARG A 47 1.78 -6.65 -12.75
CA ARG A 47 1.56 -8.04 -13.14
C ARG A 47 2.72 -8.47 -14.03
N LEU A 48 3.44 -9.52 -13.62
CA LEU A 48 4.68 -9.91 -14.28
C LEU A 48 4.97 -11.40 -14.13
N THR A 49 5.85 -11.91 -15.00
CA THR A 49 6.52 -13.21 -14.86
C THR A 49 8.03 -12.98 -14.84
N GLY A 50 8.69 -13.35 -13.74
CA GLY A 50 10.12 -13.16 -13.58
C GLY A 50 10.94 -14.43 -13.74
N ASP A 51 12.21 -14.35 -13.40
CA ASP A 51 13.23 -15.38 -13.66
C ASP A 51 13.99 -15.80 -12.40
N GLY A 52 13.51 -15.42 -11.22
CA GLY A 52 14.18 -15.69 -9.94
C GLY A 52 15.15 -14.58 -9.51
N ASN A 53 15.43 -13.59 -10.36
CA ASN A 53 16.21 -12.43 -9.96
C ASN A 53 15.39 -11.49 -9.07
N ARG A 54 16.11 -10.65 -8.32
CA ARG A 54 15.57 -9.49 -7.62
C ARG A 54 15.78 -8.24 -8.46
N TYR A 55 14.70 -7.50 -8.69
CA TYR A 55 14.68 -6.30 -9.53
C TYR A 55 14.33 -5.07 -8.72
N LYS A 56 14.68 -3.90 -9.25
CA LYS A 56 14.23 -2.60 -8.76
C LYS A 56 13.19 -2.02 -9.72
N PHE A 57 12.08 -1.58 -9.16
CA PHE A 57 11.19 -0.62 -9.79
C PHE A 57 11.56 0.78 -9.31
N ILE A 58 11.69 1.71 -10.24
CA ILE A 58 12.20 3.05 -9.98
C ILE A 58 11.21 4.07 -10.52
N LEU A 59 10.77 4.97 -9.64
CA LEU A 59 9.90 6.10 -9.93
C LEU A 59 10.73 7.39 -9.94
N ARG A 60 10.45 8.25 -10.91
CA ARG A 60 11.03 9.59 -11.01
C ARG A 60 9.92 10.62 -10.91
N ASP A 61 10.07 11.58 -10.02
CA ASP A 61 9.10 12.65 -9.77
C ASP A 61 9.36 13.91 -10.61
N ARG A 62 10.53 13.99 -11.27
CA ARG A 62 10.91 15.09 -12.15
C ARG A 62 11.57 14.61 -13.43
N ASP A 63 11.51 15.43 -14.46
CA ASP A 63 12.19 15.23 -15.74
C ASP A 63 13.68 15.62 -15.67
N SER A 64 14.38 15.15 -14.65
CA SER A 64 15.83 15.30 -14.55
C SER A 64 16.49 13.93 -14.73
N TRP A 65 17.59 13.91 -15.49
CA TRP A 65 18.36 12.67 -15.71
C TRP A 65 19.10 12.23 -14.43
N ASP A 66 19.58 13.18 -13.63
CA ASP A 66 20.39 12.97 -12.42
C ASP A 66 19.70 13.47 -11.15
N GLY A 67 18.38 13.22 -11.04
CA GLY A 67 17.59 13.58 -9.85
C GLY A 67 17.54 12.46 -8.80
N ILE A 68 16.75 12.70 -7.75
CA ILE A 68 16.30 11.65 -6.83
C ILE A 68 15.52 10.58 -7.62
N ALA A 69 15.67 9.34 -7.18
CA ALA A 69 14.97 8.17 -7.69
C ALA A 69 14.31 7.46 -6.51
N HIS A 70 13.01 7.20 -6.60
CA HIS A 70 12.27 6.48 -5.57
C HIS A 70 12.23 5.00 -5.96
N CYS A 71 12.99 4.18 -5.24
CA CYS A 71 13.25 2.79 -5.60
C CYS A 71 12.48 1.83 -4.70
N TYR A 72 11.92 0.78 -5.29
CA TYR A 72 11.38 -0.36 -4.59
C TYR A 72 12.00 -1.63 -5.15
N SER A 73 12.53 -2.48 -4.27
CA SER A 73 13.21 -3.72 -4.68
C SER A 73 12.35 -4.93 -4.33
N PHE A 74 12.10 -5.79 -5.32
CA PHE A 74 11.19 -6.92 -5.20
C PHE A 74 11.82 -8.19 -5.78
N GLU A 75 11.46 -9.32 -5.20
CA GLU A 75 11.90 -10.64 -5.67
C GLU A 75 10.92 -11.18 -6.69
N THR A 76 11.44 -11.96 -7.64
CA THR A 76 10.60 -12.69 -8.58
C THR A 76 10.72 -14.18 -8.37
N GLN A 77 9.65 -14.91 -8.70
CA GLN A 77 9.69 -16.35 -8.82
C GLN A 77 9.96 -16.72 -10.28
N ARG A 78 10.82 -17.72 -10.49
CA ARG A 78 11.21 -18.18 -11.82
C ARG A 78 10.00 -18.75 -12.57
N ASP A 79 9.73 -18.19 -13.74
CA ASP A 79 8.71 -18.65 -14.69
C ASP A 79 7.29 -18.71 -14.13
N THR A 80 7.03 -18.01 -13.02
CA THR A 80 5.72 -17.96 -12.36
C THR A 80 5.11 -16.56 -12.50
N PRO A 81 3.89 -16.45 -13.08
CA PRO A 81 3.15 -15.20 -13.09
C PRO A 81 2.78 -14.75 -11.67
N MET A 82 3.14 -13.53 -11.28
CA MET A 82 2.88 -12.97 -9.96
C MET A 82 2.39 -11.52 -10.02
N THR A 83 1.90 -11.04 -8.89
CA THR A 83 1.49 -9.64 -8.70
C THR A 83 2.35 -9.01 -7.62
N VAL A 84 3.00 -7.89 -7.93
CA VAL A 84 3.79 -7.10 -6.98
C VAL A 84 3.06 -5.80 -6.70
N ARG A 85 2.78 -5.52 -5.42
CA ARG A 85 2.27 -4.22 -4.98
C ARG A 85 3.43 -3.39 -4.47
N ILE A 86 3.52 -2.17 -4.97
CA ILE A 86 4.58 -1.21 -4.67
C ILE A 86 3.92 0.02 -4.06
N PRO A 87 3.79 0.06 -2.72
CA PRO A 87 3.40 1.26 -2.00
C PRO A 87 4.32 2.42 -2.31
N PHE A 88 3.78 3.62 -2.55
CA PHE A 88 4.62 4.81 -2.66
C PHE A 88 5.37 5.10 -1.34
N ALA A 89 4.74 4.80 -0.21
CA ALA A 89 5.34 4.95 1.12
C ALA A 89 6.58 4.07 1.32
N ASP A 90 6.66 2.92 0.65
CA ASP A 90 7.78 1.98 0.79
C ASP A 90 8.90 2.24 -0.23
N CYS A 91 8.70 3.19 -1.14
CA CYS A 91 9.73 3.56 -2.10
C CYS A 91 10.84 4.36 -1.41
N VAL A 92 12.05 3.82 -1.43
CA VAL A 92 13.24 4.43 -0.83
C VAL A 92 13.77 5.53 -1.76
N PRO A 93 13.82 6.80 -1.32
CA PRO A 93 14.46 7.85 -2.08
C PRO A 93 15.97 7.59 -2.14
N THR A 94 16.54 7.67 -3.35
CA THR A 94 17.95 7.41 -3.58
C THR A 94 18.57 8.44 -4.53
N PHE A 95 19.84 8.74 -4.32
CA PHE A 95 20.70 9.46 -5.26
C PHE A 95 21.89 8.57 -5.60
N ARG A 96 22.02 8.17 -6.87
CA ARG A 96 23.09 7.26 -7.34
C ARG A 96 23.23 6.00 -6.45
N ALA A 97 22.09 5.35 -6.18
CA ALA A 97 21.94 4.15 -5.35
C ALA A 97 22.24 4.31 -3.84
N LYS A 98 22.55 5.53 -3.36
CA LYS A 98 22.63 5.85 -1.93
C LYS A 98 21.28 6.33 -1.43
N SER A 99 20.82 5.82 -0.30
CA SER A 99 19.58 6.23 0.33
C SER A 99 19.66 7.69 0.80
N VAL A 100 18.55 8.43 0.68
CA VAL A 100 18.44 9.85 1.08
C VAL A 100 17.32 9.97 2.11
N PRO A 101 17.58 9.69 3.40
CA PRO A 101 16.54 9.55 4.42
C PRO A 101 15.74 10.84 4.65
N ASP A 102 16.35 12.01 4.46
CA ASP A 102 15.70 13.32 4.66
C ASP A 102 14.89 13.79 3.44
N CYS A 103 14.78 12.96 2.40
CA CYS A 103 13.95 13.27 1.24
C CYS A 103 12.47 13.02 1.54
N PRO A 104 11.56 13.95 1.17
CA PRO A 104 10.13 13.71 1.29
C PRO A 104 9.69 12.40 0.63
N ARG A 105 8.72 11.72 1.25
CA ARG A 105 8.14 10.51 0.69
C ARG A 105 7.46 10.84 -0.64
N LEU A 106 7.51 9.87 -1.55
CA LEU A 106 6.78 9.96 -2.81
C LEU A 106 5.27 9.96 -2.52
N ASP A 107 4.57 10.97 -3.00
CA ASP A 107 3.12 11.11 -2.83
C ASP A 107 2.31 10.73 -4.08
N GLY A 108 3.00 10.51 -5.21
CA GLY A 108 2.40 10.14 -6.48
C GLY A 108 1.81 11.31 -7.27
N GLN A 109 1.94 12.56 -6.83
CA GLN A 109 1.35 13.73 -7.51
C GLN A 109 1.98 13.98 -8.89
N THR A 110 3.29 13.78 -8.99
CA THR A 110 4.07 14.13 -10.18
C THR A 110 4.96 12.94 -10.50
N ILE A 111 4.55 12.09 -11.45
CA ILE A 111 5.37 10.97 -11.92
C ILE A 111 5.80 11.23 -13.36
N ALA A 112 7.09 11.47 -13.54
CA ALA A 112 7.68 11.83 -14.82
C ALA A 112 8.26 10.62 -15.58
N ALA A 113 8.62 9.53 -14.89
CA ALA A 113 9.10 8.31 -15.56
C ALA A 113 9.03 7.07 -14.66
N PHE A 114 9.00 5.90 -15.31
CA PHE A 114 9.16 4.60 -14.69
C PHE A 114 10.43 3.92 -15.21
N GLN A 115 11.05 3.09 -14.38
CA GLN A 115 12.25 2.35 -14.75
C GLN A 115 12.30 0.99 -14.05
N PHE A 116 12.78 -0.01 -14.78
CA PHE A 116 13.12 -1.33 -14.23
C PHE A 116 14.63 -1.50 -14.27
N MET A 117 15.20 -2.11 -13.24
CA MET A 117 16.63 -2.37 -13.17
C MET A 117 16.91 -3.73 -12.55
N LEU A 118 17.70 -4.55 -13.24
CA LEU A 118 18.46 -5.63 -12.62
C LEU A 118 19.84 -5.06 -12.30
N SER A 119 20.32 -5.25 -11.06
CA SER A 119 21.64 -4.78 -10.64
C SER A 119 22.28 -5.74 -9.65
N LYS A 120 23.60 -5.85 -9.73
CA LYS A 120 24.49 -6.51 -8.76
C LYS A 120 24.39 -5.86 -7.39
N PHE A 121 24.10 -4.56 -7.35
CA PHE A 121 24.06 -3.79 -6.12
C PHE A 121 22.63 -3.41 -5.74
N GLU A 122 22.33 -3.58 -4.47
CA GLU A 122 21.21 -3.00 -3.74
C GLU A 122 21.54 -1.57 -3.28
N TYR A 123 20.71 -1.03 -2.39
CA TYR A 123 20.95 0.29 -1.78
C TYR A 123 22.25 0.28 -0.97
N ASP A 124 22.90 1.45 -0.91
CA ASP A 124 24.04 1.68 -0.02
C ASP A 124 25.17 0.67 -0.22
N GLN A 125 25.44 0.33 -1.49
CA GLN A 125 26.49 -0.60 -1.94
C GLN A 125 26.31 -2.06 -1.49
N ARG A 126 25.16 -2.42 -0.90
CA ARG A 126 24.86 -3.81 -0.56
C ARG A 126 24.80 -4.67 -1.83
N LEU A 127 25.09 -5.96 -1.72
CA LEU A 127 24.94 -6.88 -2.85
C LEU A 127 23.49 -7.34 -2.99
N ASN A 128 23.05 -7.51 -4.23
CA ASN A 128 21.82 -8.22 -4.57
C ASN A 128 22.08 -9.73 -4.45
N PRO A 129 21.48 -10.41 -3.45
CA PRO A 129 21.79 -11.81 -3.17
C PRO A 129 21.34 -12.76 -4.29
N SER A 130 20.36 -12.34 -5.10
CA SER A 130 19.79 -13.16 -6.18
C SER A 130 20.37 -12.84 -7.55
N PHE A 131 21.32 -11.90 -7.65
CA PHE A 131 21.87 -11.48 -8.94
C PHE A 131 22.75 -12.57 -9.57
N GLN A 132 22.45 -12.90 -10.83
CA GLN A 132 23.27 -13.78 -11.65
C GLN A 132 23.69 -13.07 -12.96
N PRO A 133 24.99 -13.05 -13.31
CA PRO A 133 25.42 -12.67 -14.64
C PRO A 133 24.84 -13.63 -15.69
N GLY A 134 24.48 -13.11 -16.86
CA GLY A 134 23.99 -13.90 -17.99
C GLY A 134 22.65 -13.43 -18.54
N ALA A 135 21.90 -14.36 -19.14
CA ALA A 135 20.56 -14.09 -19.62
C ALA A 135 19.61 -13.86 -18.45
N PHE A 136 18.72 -12.87 -18.60
CA PHE A 136 17.66 -12.57 -17.65
C PHE A 136 16.40 -12.25 -18.45
N ARG A 137 15.24 -12.46 -17.84
CA ARG A 137 13.94 -12.18 -18.44
C ARG A 137 12.98 -11.70 -17.36
N LEU A 138 12.39 -10.53 -17.60
CA LEU A 138 11.28 -10.01 -16.83
C LEU A 138 10.18 -9.66 -17.82
N LEU A 139 9.10 -10.43 -17.83
CA LEU A 139 7.94 -10.16 -18.65
C LEU A 139 6.95 -9.33 -17.85
N ILE A 140 6.62 -8.14 -18.34
CA ILE A 140 5.61 -7.27 -17.74
C ILE A 140 4.31 -7.42 -18.52
N GLU A 141 3.25 -7.87 -17.86
CA GLU A 141 1.91 -7.99 -18.43
C GLU A 141 1.14 -6.67 -18.25
N SER A 142 1.23 -6.05 -17.07
CA SER A 142 0.60 -4.76 -16.82
C SER A 142 1.28 -3.95 -15.71
N ILE A 143 1.13 -2.64 -15.81
CA ILE A 143 1.51 -1.66 -14.80
C ILE A 143 0.27 -0.81 -14.55
N ALA A 144 -0.23 -0.81 -13.32
CA ALA A 144 -1.42 -0.05 -12.95
C ALA A 144 -1.16 0.72 -11.66
N ALA A 145 -1.69 1.92 -11.53
CA ALA A 145 -1.82 2.55 -10.22
C ALA A 145 -2.96 1.88 -9.43
N TYR A 146 -2.87 1.89 -8.12
CA TYR A 146 -3.96 1.48 -7.25
C TYR A 146 -4.12 2.46 -6.09
N ARG A 147 -5.36 2.54 -5.59
CA ARG A 147 -5.68 3.08 -4.27
C ARG A 147 -6.35 1.99 -3.45
N ALA A 148 -5.79 1.62 -2.31
CA ALA A 148 -6.49 0.76 -1.38
C ALA A 148 -7.61 1.59 -0.74
N VAL A 149 -8.86 1.19 -0.96
CA VAL A 149 -9.97 1.70 -0.18
C VAL A 149 -9.93 0.93 1.14
N PRO A 150 -9.66 1.57 2.29
CA PRO A 150 -9.79 0.87 3.56
C PRO A 150 -11.24 0.42 3.69
N VAL A 151 -11.46 -0.89 3.71
CA VAL A 151 -12.75 -1.45 4.12
C VAL A 151 -12.90 -1.07 5.58
N ALA A 152 -13.92 -0.27 5.92
CA ALA A 152 -14.20 0.06 7.31
C ALA A 152 -14.28 -1.25 8.10
N PRO A 153 -13.54 -1.43 9.20
CA PRO A 153 -13.65 -2.64 9.99
C PRO A 153 -15.09 -2.76 10.48
N ILE A 154 -15.78 -3.82 10.06
CA ILE A 154 -17.09 -4.15 10.61
C ILE A 154 -16.80 -4.82 11.96
N LEU A 155 -17.02 -4.09 13.05
CA LEU A 155 -17.03 -4.69 14.37
C LEU A 155 -18.41 -5.31 14.61
N MET A 156 -18.50 -6.63 14.44
CA MET A 156 -19.69 -7.37 14.84
C MET A 156 -19.63 -7.56 16.36
N VAL A 157 -20.35 -6.73 17.10
CA VAL A 157 -20.48 -6.88 18.56
C VAL A 157 -21.68 -7.77 18.84
N GLY A 158 -21.44 -8.94 19.43
CA GLY A 158 -22.53 -9.73 20.01
C GLY A 158 -23.20 -8.97 21.14
N GLU A 159 -24.52 -9.07 21.25
CA GLU A 159 -25.37 -8.22 22.09
C GLU A 159 -24.95 -8.17 23.57
N SER A 160 -24.47 -9.28 24.13
CA SER A 160 -23.94 -9.35 25.50
C SER A 160 -22.72 -8.43 25.72
N ALA A 161 -21.87 -8.28 24.69
CA ALA A 161 -20.73 -7.38 24.73
C ALA A 161 -21.16 -5.92 24.51
N ALA A 162 -22.16 -5.65 23.66
CA ALA A 162 -22.68 -4.31 23.45
C ALA A 162 -23.32 -3.75 24.73
N ILE A 163 -24.11 -4.56 25.42
CA ILE A 163 -24.72 -4.23 26.71
C ILE A 163 -23.65 -4.04 27.79
N ALA A 164 -22.64 -4.90 27.86
CA ALA A 164 -21.56 -4.76 28.83
C ALA A 164 -20.75 -3.47 28.63
N ILE A 165 -20.47 -3.11 27.37
CA ILE A 165 -19.82 -1.84 27.01
C ILE A 165 -20.70 -0.65 27.39
N ALA A 166 -21.99 -0.68 27.04
CA ALA A 166 -22.93 0.39 27.36
C ALA A 166 -23.11 0.58 28.87
N ARG A 167 -23.22 -0.50 29.66
CA ARG A 167 -23.30 -0.45 31.13
C ARG A 167 -22.04 0.13 31.75
N THR A 168 -20.88 -0.30 31.26
CA THR A 168 -19.58 0.19 31.76
C THR A 168 -19.39 1.67 31.43
N ALA A 169 -19.87 2.13 30.28
CA ALA A 169 -19.76 3.53 29.86
C ALA A 169 -20.81 4.46 30.51
N LEU A 170 -22.03 3.98 30.74
CA LEU A 170 -23.15 4.78 31.25
C LEU A 170 -23.30 4.74 32.78
N GLY A 171 -22.67 3.78 33.45
CA GLY A 171 -22.75 3.61 34.91
C GLY A 171 -24.21 3.48 35.38
N ASP A 172 -24.57 4.18 36.46
CA ASP A 172 -25.90 4.14 37.09
C ASP A 172 -27.03 4.61 36.15
N ARG A 173 -26.71 5.35 35.08
CA ARG A 173 -27.69 5.84 34.10
C ARG A 173 -28.20 4.74 33.15
N ALA A 174 -27.55 3.58 33.12
CA ALA A 174 -27.96 2.47 32.25
C ALA A 174 -29.34 1.92 32.64
N THR A 175 -29.64 1.89 33.94
CA THR A 175 -30.90 1.41 34.51
C THR A 175 -32.05 2.37 34.20
N ASP A 176 -31.83 3.68 34.35
CA ASP A 176 -32.81 4.73 34.06
C ASP A 176 -33.19 4.78 32.56
N LEU A 177 -32.32 4.30 31.69
CA LEU A 177 -32.54 4.23 30.25
C LEU A 177 -33.25 2.94 29.80
N GLY A 178 -33.59 2.04 30.73
CA GLY A 178 -34.38 0.84 30.45
C GLY A 178 -33.63 -0.24 29.65
N LEU A 179 -32.29 -0.21 29.64
CA LEU A 179 -31.47 -1.16 28.88
C LEU A 179 -31.57 -2.62 29.36
N ASP A 180 -32.22 -2.85 30.51
CA ASP A 180 -32.52 -4.18 31.06
C ASP A 180 -33.76 -4.85 30.44
N GLN A 181 -34.56 -4.12 29.66
CA GLN A 181 -35.86 -4.58 29.13
C GLN A 181 -35.92 -4.72 27.60
N LEU A 182 -34.80 -4.56 26.88
CA LEU A 182 -34.78 -4.67 25.42
C LEU A 182 -34.91 -6.13 24.97
N ASP A 183 -35.87 -6.41 24.08
CA ASP A 183 -36.12 -7.73 23.48
C ASP A 183 -35.22 -7.93 22.25
N LEU A 184 -34.69 -9.14 22.12
CA LEU A 184 -33.39 -9.43 21.51
C LEU A 184 -33.50 -9.72 20.00
N ASN A 185 -32.90 -8.89 19.15
CA ASN A 185 -32.52 -9.28 17.79
C ASN A 185 -31.37 -8.43 17.21
N THR A 186 -30.33 -9.14 16.73
CA THR A 186 -29.07 -8.69 16.10
C THR A 186 -29.00 -7.25 15.56
N ALA A 187 -28.13 -6.44 16.15
CA ALA A 187 -27.75 -5.11 15.66
C ALA A 187 -26.41 -5.14 14.90
N ILE A 188 -26.35 -4.54 13.70
CA ILE A 188 -25.10 -4.31 12.96
C ILE A 188 -24.75 -2.83 13.08
N VAL A 189 -23.69 -2.51 13.83
CA VAL A 189 -23.22 -1.13 13.99
C VAL A 189 -22.04 -0.87 13.08
N THR A 190 -22.20 0.10 12.17
CA THR A 190 -21.09 0.65 11.37
C THR A 190 -20.57 1.90 12.08
N ILE A 191 -19.30 1.94 12.45
CA ILE A 191 -18.69 3.12 13.10
C ILE A 191 -17.99 3.98 12.03
N PRO A 192 -18.55 5.14 11.63
CA PRO A 192 -17.87 6.05 10.72
C PRO A 192 -16.67 6.71 11.41
N ARG A 193 -15.57 6.86 10.68
CA ARG A 193 -14.26 7.24 11.24
C ARG A 193 -14.11 8.71 11.68
N ASN A 194 -15.17 9.51 11.70
CA ASN A 194 -15.04 10.97 11.77
C ASN A 194 -15.69 11.64 12.99
N GLU A 195 -15.87 10.92 14.10
CA GLU A 195 -16.28 11.52 15.37
C GLU A 195 -15.09 11.52 16.34
N HIS A 196 -14.65 12.73 16.71
CA HIS A 196 -13.52 12.95 17.62
C HIS A 196 -13.90 12.75 19.11
N HIS A 197 -15.08 12.19 19.42
CA HIS A 197 -15.51 11.96 20.79
C HIS A 197 -16.11 10.56 21.00
N PRO A 198 -15.66 9.81 22.04
CA PRO A 198 -16.20 8.50 22.41
C PRO A 198 -17.72 8.50 22.66
N THR A 199 -18.27 9.66 23.04
CA THR A 199 -19.69 9.88 23.33
C THR A 199 -20.56 9.72 22.08
N ASP A 200 -20.08 10.14 20.91
CA ASP A 200 -20.89 10.13 19.69
C ASP A 200 -21.10 8.70 19.17
N THR A 201 -20.08 7.83 19.36
CA THR A 201 -20.16 6.40 19.08
C THR A 201 -21.14 5.67 20.00
N LEU A 202 -21.16 6.02 21.29
CA LEU A 202 -22.14 5.50 22.25
C LEU A 202 -23.56 5.96 21.93
N ASP A 203 -23.74 7.23 21.55
CA ASP A 203 -25.03 7.77 21.17
C ASP A 203 -25.57 7.14 19.87
N ALA A 204 -24.69 6.80 18.93
CA ALA A 204 -25.05 6.06 17.71
C ALA A 204 -25.49 4.62 18.02
N ILE A 205 -24.78 3.92 18.91
CA ILE A 205 -25.15 2.58 19.39
C ILE A 205 -26.51 2.62 20.09
N VAL A 206 -26.70 3.56 21.02
CA VAL A 206 -27.95 3.71 21.79
C VAL A 206 -29.12 4.10 20.89
N ARG A 207 -28.92 4.97 19.88
CA ARG A 207 -29.97 5.30 18.89
C ARG A 207 -30.39 4.08 18.08
N HIS A 208 -29.45 3.25 17.65
CA HIS A 208 -29.73 2.06 16.87
C HIS A 208 -30.50 1.00 17.69
N LEU A 209 -30.08 0.76 18.94
CA LEU A 209 -30.74 -0.17 19.86
C LEU A 209 -32.18 0.24 20.25
N LYS A 210 -32.54 1.52 20.13
CA LYS A 210 -33.91 2.02 20.41
C LYS A 210 -34.85 1.93 19.21
N GLN A 211 -34.35 1.63 18.01
CA GLN A 211 -35.12 1.58 16.76
C GLN A 211 -35.41 0.15 16.29
N SER A 212 -34.70 -0.83 16.83
CA SER A 212 -34.95 -2.28 16.73
C SER A 212 -35.92 -2.75 17.81
#